data_AF-A0A1V4XZ42-F1
#
_entry.id   AF-A0A1V4XZ42-F1
#
_cell.length_a   1.000
_cell.length_b   1.000
_cell.length_c   1.000
_cell.angle_alpha   90.00
_cell.angle_beta   90.00
_cell.angle_gamma   90.00
#
_symmetry.space_group_name_H-M   'P 1'
#
loop_
_entity.id
_entity.type
_entity.pdbx_description
1 polymer ?
#
loop_
_entity_poly.entity_id
_entity_poly.type
_entity_poly.pdbx_seq_one_letter_code
_entity_poly.pdbx_strand_id
1 'polypeptide(L)'
;MKIQRKHLRDWDHERDIFEDLDSDARYRRIYIGFAWPYLNKPGFACVMAEDDRQDFSLPYRPRHLRILAEHETPDIENLSRHLHKFKEDFCQRHVIGNDKNPLCRIMEQYQERHARLYIRRPYREELEMTVFVQLIQKHTRTAKTLHFLEGSSLSGCLTNLQTEDLENRQLEQYPPLCALGLCLSEMEFNREAERNNSWSKFAKTLPKCLVSL
;
A
#
# COMPACT_ATOMS: atom_id res chain seq x y z
N MET A 1 0.92 9.71 -15.84
CA MET A 1 -0.08 9.29 -14.86
C MET A 1 -0.36 10.48 -13.97
N LYS A 2 -1.63 10.84 -13.84
CA LYS A 2 -2.07 12.00 -13.07
C LYS A 2 -3.26 11.60 -12.21
N ILE A 3 -2.98 11.20 -10.97
CA ILE A 3 -4.01 10.71 -10.07
C ILE A 3 -4.72 11.86 -9.37
N GLN A 4 -6.05 11.83 -9.38
CA GLN A 4 -6.89 12.72 -8.61
C GLN A 4 -7.75 11.91 -7.64
N ARG A 5 -7.80 12.34 -6.36
CA ARG A 5 -8.79 11.83 -5.41
C ARG A 5 -10.14 12.48 -5.69
N LYS A 6 -11.18 11.68 -5.92
CA LYS A 6 -12.57 12.13 -6.10
C LYS A 6 -13.46 11.56 -5.01
N HIS A 7 -14.32 12.41 -4.46
CA HIS A 7 -15.36 11.98 -3.53
C HIS A 7 -16.64 11.67 -4.33
N LEU A 8 -17.07 10.41 -4.33
CA LEU A 8 -18.31 9.97 -4.96
C LEU A 8 -19.42 9.93 -3.92
N ARG A 9 -20.59 10.44 -4.30
CA ARG A 9 -21.80 10.44 -3.49
C ARG A 9 -22.95 9.87 -4.32
N ASP A 10 -23.24 8.60 -4.06
CA ASP A 10 -24.47 7.94 -4.53
C ASP A 10 -25.51 7.93 -3.40
N TRP A 11 -26.77 7.66 -3.76
CA TRP A 11 -27.93 7.74 -2.86
C TRP A 11 -27.72 7.02 -1.51
N ASP A 12 -27.00 5.90 -1.50
CA ASP A 12 -26.72 5.11 -0.29
C ASP A 12 -25.24 5.08 0.13
N HIS A 13 -24.31 5.56 -0.70
CA HIS A 13 -22.87 5.35 -0.50
C HIS A 13 -22.06 6.61 -0.81
N GLU A 14 -21.32 7.08 0.19
CA GLU A 14 -20.27 8.09 0.00
C GLU A 14 -18.94 7.34 0.05
N ARG A 15 -18.03 7.58 -0.89
CA ARG A 15 -16.68 6.98 -0.85
C ARG A 15 -15.68 7.80 -1.65
N ASP A 16 -14.44 7.80 -1.17
CA ASP A 16 -13.32 8.33 -1.95
C ASP A 16 -12.82 7.27 -2.94
N ILE A 17 -12.54 7.70 -4.17
CA ILE A 17 -11.82 6.91 -5.17
C ILE A 17 -10.65 7.72 -5.72
N PHE A 18 -9.78 7.06 -6.46
CA PHE A 18 -8.66 7.67 -7.17
C PHE A 18 -8.84 7.42 -8.67
N GLU A 19 -8.70 8.46 -9.47
CA GLU A 19 -8.85 8.39 -10.93
C GLU A 19 -7.57 8.85 -11.60
N ASP A 20 -7.04 8.05 -12.51
CA ASP A 20 -5.96 8.45 -13.40
C ASP A 20 -6.53 9.21 -14.59
N LEU A 21 -6.25 10.50 -14.67
CA LEU A 21 -6.77 11.38 -15.72
C LEU A 21 -6.17 11.07 -17.10
N ASP A 22 -5.03 10.37 -17.16
CA ASP A 22 -4.39 10.02 -18.43
C ASP A 22 -4.95 8.73 -19.05
N SER A 23 -5.43 7.78 -18.22
CA SER A 23 -5.86 6.45 -18.67
C SER A 23 -7.33 6.11 -18.39
N ASP A 24 -8.08 6.99 -17.70
CA ASP A 24 -9.43 6.74 -17.15
C ASP A 24 -9.49 5.51 -16.22
N ALA A 25 -8.33 5.05 -15.72
CA ALA A 25 -8.27 3.99 -14.72
C ALA A 25 -8.79 4.51 -13.37
N ARG A 26 -9.56 3.67 -12.67
CA ARG A 26 -10.14 3.99 -11.36
C ARG A 26 -9.69 3.00 -10.32
N TYR A 27 -9.23 3.52 -9.20
CA TYR A 27 -8.76 2.75 -8.06
C TYR A 27 -9.58 3.06 -6.83
N ARG A 28 -9.97 2.02 -6.11
CA ARG A 28 -10.66 2.12 -4.82
C ARG A 28 -9.70 2.54 -3.72
N ARG A 29 -8.49 1.98 -3.71
CA ARG A 29 -7.46 2.21 -2.70
C ARG A 29 -6.10 2.31 -3.37
N ILE A 30 -5.22 3.15 -2.82
CA ILE A 30 -3.81 3.24 -3.19
C ILE A 30 -2.99 3.26 -1.91
N TYR A 31 -1.92 2.47 -1.88
CA TYR A 31 -0.95 2.43 -0.79
C TYR A 31 0.45 2.61 -1.33
N ILE A 32 1.29 3.28 -0.54
CA ILE A 32 2.72 3.42 -0.80
C ILE A 32 3.43 2.63 0.30
N GLY A 33 4.08 1.54 -0.07
CA GLY A 33 4.90 0.74 0.83
C GLY A 33 6.36 1.02 0.55
N PHE A 34 7.17 1.05 1.60
CA PHE A 34 8.61 1.19 1.44
C PHE A 34 9.37 0.37 2.48
N ALA A 35 10.58 0.02 2.11
CA ALA A 35 11.53 -0.67 2.94
C ALA A 35 12.87 0.05 2.90
N TRP A 36 13.51 0.10 4.07
CA TRP A 36 14.82 0.68 4.23
C TRP A 36 15.90 -0.12 3.50
N PRO A 37 17.01 0.51 3.08
CA PRO A 37 18.21 -0.21 2.68
C PRO A 37 18.66 -1.17 3.78
N TYR A 38 19.18 -2.35 3.40
CA TYR A 38 19.61 -3.39 4.34
C TYR A 38 20.97 -3.95 3.94
N LEU A 39 22.00 -3.72 4.76
CA LEU A 39 23.39 -4.12 4.50
C LEU A 39 23.87 -3.69 3.10
N ASN A 40 23.92 -4.64 2.15
CA ASN A 40 24.35 -4.45 0.77
C ASN A 40 23.17 -4.37 -0.23
N LYS A 41 21.93 -4.26 0.26
CA LYS A 41 20.72 -4.17 -0.56
C LYS A 41 20.15 -2.74 -0.51
N PRO A 42 19.77 -2.19 -1.68
CA PRO A 42 19.16 -0.86 -1.74
C PRO A 42 17.80 -0.84 -1.05
N GLY A 43 17.37 0.34 -0.63
CA GLY A 43 15.99 0.57 -0.21
C GLY A 43 15.05 0.48 -1.40
N PHE A 44 13.77 0.24 -1.10
CA PHE A 44 12.76 0.06 -2.14
C PHE A 44 11.45 0.75 -1.74
N ALA A 45 10.80 1.36 -2.71
CA ALA A 45 9.46 1.92 -2.57
C ALA A 45 8.58 1.41 -3.71
N CYS A 46 7.32 1.10 -3.41
CA CYS A 46 6.33 0.78 -4.44
C CYS A 46 4.97 1.40 -4.13
N VAL A 47 4.24 1.67 -5.19
CA VAL A 47 2.86 2.14 -5.13
C VAL A 47 1.96 1.04 -5.65
N MET A 48 1.05 0.58 -4.80
CA MET A 48 0.08 -0.46 -5.14
C MET A 48 -1.33 0.10 -5.09
N ALA A 49 -2.13 -0.20 -6.11
CA ALA A 49 -3.53 0.18 -6.20
C ALA A 49 -4.46 -1.01 -6.34
N GLU A 50 -5.70 -0.86 -5.89
CA GLU A 50 -6.80 -1.82 -6.07
C GLU A 50 -7.82 -1.23 -7.05
N ASP A 51 -8.14 -1.96 -8.12
CA ASP A 51 -9.12 -1.54 -9.13
C ASP A 51 -10.51 -1.32 -8.50
N ASP A 52 -11.18 -0.23 -8.88
CA ASP A 52 -12.53 0.11 -8.39
C ASP A 52 -13.63 -0.79 -8.95
N ARG A 53 -13.36 -1.52 -10.04
CA ARG A 53 -14.25 -2.55 -10.57
C ARG A 53 -13.86 -3.93 -10.05
N GLN A 54 -14.87 -4.73 -9.71
CA GLN A 54 -14.68 -6.15 -9.41
C GLN A 54 -14.67 -6.94 -10.71
N ASP A 55 -13.90 -8.01 -10.74
CA ASP A 55 -13.94 -8.98 -11.84
C ASP A 55 -15.00 -10.04 -11.55
N PHE A 56 -16.15 -9.91 -12.21
CA PHE A 56 -17.28 -10.84 -12.08
C PHE A 56 -17.02 -12.20 -12.76
N SER A 57 -15.96 -12.33 -13.56
CA SER A 57 -15.57 -13.60 -14.19
C SER A 57 -14.84 -14.54 -13.22
N LEU A 58 -14.35 -14.00 -12.10
CA LEU A 58 -13.58 -14.76 -11.12
C LEU A 58 -14.43 -15.11 -9.87
N PRO A 59 -14.20 -16.29 -9.26
CA PRO A 59 -14.86 -16.67 -8.00
C PRO A 59 -14.64 -15.63 -6.90
N TYR A 60 -15.69 -15.34 -6.13
CA TYR A 60 -15.68 -14.31 -5.06
C TYR A 60 -15.49 -12.86 -5.53
N ARG A 61 -15.53 -12.62 -6.85
CA ARG A 61 -15.50 -11.28 -7.46
C ARG A 61 -14.35 -10.40 -6.95
N PRO A 62 -13.09 -10.91 -7.03
CA PRO A 62 -11.94 -10.20 -6.53
C PRO A 62 -11.73 -8.90 -7.32
N ARG A 63 -10.95 -8.01 -6.70
CA ARG A 63 -10.44 -6.81 -7.36
C ARG A 63 -9.02 -7.08 -7.80
N HIS A 64 -8.62 -6.48 -8.91
CA HIS A 64 -7.24 -6.54 -9.36
C HIS A 64 -6.38 -5.57 -8.57
N LEU A 65 -5.15 -5.98 -8.30
CA LEU A 65 -4.09 -5.18 -7.70
C LEU A 65 -3.08 -4.81 -8.78
N ARG A 66 -2.60 -3.58 -8.76
CA ARG A 66 -1.64 -3.06 -9.73
C ARG A 66 -0.49 -2.37 -9.03
N ILE A 67 0.74 -2.68 -9.44
CA ILE A 67 1.89 -1.83 -9.14
C ILE A 67 1.85 -0.67 -10.12
N LEU A 68 1.81 0.55 -9.61
CA LEU A 68 1.71 1.78 -10.40
C LEU A 68 3.04 2.51 -10.53
N ALA A 69 3.91 2.38 -9.54
CA ALA A 69 5.27 2.90 -9.55
C ALA A 69 6.16 2.09 -8.61
N GLU A 70 7.45 2.08 -8.89
CA GLU A 70 8.48 1.52 -8.02
C GLU A 70 9.76 2.35 -8.12
N HIS A 71 10.56 2.31 -7.06
CA HIS A 71 11.85 2.98 -7.03
C HIS A 71 12.81 2.20 -6.13
N GLU A 72 14.03 1.99 -6.62
CA GLU A 72 15.08 1.28 -5.92
C GLU A 72 16.31 2.18 -5.81
N THR A 73 16.82 2.37 -4.59
CA THR A 73 18.02 3.18 -4.40
C THR A 73 18.72 2.87 -3.07
N PRO A 74 20.07 2.80 -3.04
CA PRO A 74 20.80 2.70 -1.78
C PRO A 74 20.91 4.04 -1.05
N ASP A 75 20.62 5.16 -1.71
CA ASP A 75 20.72 6.50 -1.15
C ASP A 75 19.43 6.91 -0.43
N ILE A 76 19.54 7.19 0.87
CA ILE A 76 18.43 7.58 1.75
C ILE A 76 17.83 8.92 1.32
N GLU A 77 18.64 9.87 0.83
CA GLU A 77 18.14 11.16 0.38
C GLU A 77 17.30 10.98 -0.89
N ASN A 78 17.80 10.22 -1.86
CA ASN A 78 17.08 9.89 -3.08
C ASN A 78 15.77 9.11 -2.78
N LEU A 79 15.82 8.17 -1.84
CA LEU A 79 14.63 7.43 -1.38
C LEU A 79 13.59 8.38 -0.80
N SER A 80 14.01 9.30 0.07
CA SER A 80 13.15 10.34 0.67
C SER A 80 12.46 11.19 -0.39
N ARG A 81 13.21 11.70 -1.38
CA ARG A 81 12.65 12.51 -2.47
C ARG A 81 11.61 11.75 -3.28
N HIS A 82 11.84 10.46 -3.57
CA HIS A 82 10.88 9.64 -4.31
C HIS A 82 9.63 9.32 -3.49
N LEU A 83 9.75 9.10 -2.17
CA LEU A 83 8.60 8.92 -1.30
C LEU A 83 7.73 10.18 -1.21
N HIS A 84 8.35 11.36 -1.20
CA HIS A 84 7.62 12.63 -1.31
C HIS A 84 6.86 12.74 -2.63
N LYS A 85 7.57 12.49 -3.74
CA LYS A 85 6.98 12.48 -5.07
C LYS A 85 5.80 11.50 -5.15
N PHE A 86 5.96 10.27 -4.67
CA PHE A 86 4.85 9.30 -4.65
C PHE A 86 3.68 9.78 -3.78
N LYS A 87 3.96 10.38 -2.62
CA LYS A 87 2.89 10.90 -1.77
C LYS A 87 2.05 11.95 -2.49
N GLU A 88 2.71 12.86 -3.21
CA GLU A 88 2.07 13.92 -4.00
C GLU A 88 1.34 13.35 -5.22
N ASP A 89 2.06 12.62 -6.08
CA ASP A 89 1.56 12.05 -7.34
C ASP A 89 0.36 11.12 -7.13
N PHE A 90 0.28 10.41 -5.99
CA PHE A 90 -0.77 9.44 -5.69
C PHE A 90 -1.75 9.90 -4.60
N CYS A 91 -1.74 11.20 -4.26
CA CYS A 91 -2.66 11.81 -3.29
C CYS A 91 -2.71 11.09 -1.93
N GLN A 92 -1.57 10.63 -1.41
CA GLN A 92 -1.49 9.92 -0.14
C GLN A 92 -1.14 10.85 1.03
N ARG A 93 -1.59 10.50 2.24
CA ARG A 93 -1.25 11.25 3.45
C ARG A 93 0.03 10.75 4.11
N HIS A 94 0.28 9.45 4.00
CA HIS A 94 1.38 8.73 4.64
C HIS A 94 1.91 7.65 3.71
N VAL A 95 3.10 7.17 4.05
CA VAL A 95 3.71 5.97 3.46
C VAL A 95 3.76 4.88 4.53
N ILE A 96 3.71 3.62 4.14
CA ILE A 96 3.72 2.47 5.04
C ILE A 96 5.16 1.93 5.13
N GLY A 97 5.68 1.84 6.35
CA GLY A 97 7.03 1.33 6.59
C GLY A 97 7.37 1.23 8.07
N ASN A 98 8.62 0.85 8.34
CA ASN A 98 9.12 0.74 9.71
C ASN A 98 9.66 2.10 10.20
N ASP A 99 8.85 2.82 10.96
CA ASP A 99 9.19 4.12 11.59
C ASP A 99 10.22 4.02 12.72
N LYS A 100 10.50 2.81 13.25
CA LYS A 100 11.50 2.56 14.31
C LYS A 100 12.91 2.34 13.77
N ASN A 101 13.09 2.25 12.45
CA ASN A 101 14.41 2.03 11.88
C ASN A 101 15.33 3.22 12.21
N PRO A 102 16.57 3.01 12.68
CA PRO A 102 17.52 4.10 12.96
C PRO A 102 17.74 5.06 11.78
N LEU A 103 17.60 4.57 10.53
CA LEU A 103 17.72 5.36 9.31
C LEU A 103 16.62 6.42 9.18
N CYS A 104 15.49 6.32 9.90
CA CYS A 104 14.49 7.38 9.99
C CYS A 104 15.11 8.71 10.42
N ARG A 105 16.02 8.69 11.41
CA ARG A 105 16.67 9.91 11.92
C ARG A 105 17.58 10.56 10.88
N ILE A 106 18.22 9.74 10.06
CA ILE A 106 19.08 10.21 8.96
C ILE A 106 18.20 10.84 7.88
N MET A 107 17.12 10.16 7.49
CA MET A 107 16.15 10.70 6.52
C MET A 107 15.57 12.05 6.96
N GLU A 108 15.23 12.20 8.24
CA GLU A 108 14.71 13.44 8.81
C GLU A 108 15.68 14.63 8.75
N GLN A 109 16.99 14.41 8.61
CA GLN A 109 17.98 15.47 8.45
C GLN A 109 17.92 16.13 7.07
N TYR A 110 17.45 15.40 6.06
CA TYR A 110 17.28 15.89 4.70
C TYR A 110 15.91 16.55 4.45
N GLN A 111 15.05 16.61 5.47
CA GLN A 111 13.68 17.10 5.35
C GLN A 111 13.47 18.35 6.19
N GLU A 112 12.80 19.35 5.62
CA GLU A 112 12.30 20.47 6.40
C GLU A 112 11.23 19.98 7.39
N ARG A 113 11.20 20.54 8.61
CA ARG A 113 10.34 20.04 9.70
C ARG A 113 8.86 19.90 9.32
N HIS A 114 8.33 20.85 8.54
CA HIS A 114 6.92 20.87 8.12
C HIS A 114 6.65 19.99 6.89
N ALA A 115 7.71 19.61 6.17
CA ALA A 115 7.68 18.75 5.00
C ALA A 115 8.14 17.32 5.35
N ARG A 116 8.03 16.88 6.61
CA ARG A 116 8.48 15.53 6.98
C ARG A 116 7.58 14.45 6.40
N LEU A 117 8.18 13.36 5.90
CA LEU A 117 7.43 12.16 5.54
C LEU A 117 6.77 11.58 6.78
N TYR A 118 5.45 11.46 6.74
CA TYR A 118 4.72 10.71 7.75
C TYR A 118 4.77 9.23 7.38
N ILE A 119 5.63 8.49 8.08
CA ILE A 119 5.71 7.03 8.00
C ILE A 119 4.70 6.46 9.00
N ARG A 120 3.72 5.71 8.49
CA ARG A 120 2.78 4.96 9.31
C ARG A 120 3.23 3.51 9.39
N ARG A 121 3.15 2.91 10.57
CA ARG A 121 3.30 1.46 10.69
C ARG A 121 2.21 0.71 9.92
N PRO A 122 2.51 -0.50 9.43
CA PRO A 122 1.48 -1.40 8.95
C PRO A 122 0.47 -1.72 10.06
N TYR A 123 -0.78 -1.98 9.69
CA TYR A 123 -1.86 -2.37 10.60
C TYR A 123 -1.52 -3.61 11.45
N ARG A 124 -0.72 -4.53 10.90
CA ARG A 124 -0.05 -5.59 11.66
C ARG A 124 1.44 -5.26 11.76
N GLU A 125 1.93 -5.06 12.98
CA GLU A 125 3.31 -4.62 13.26
C GLU A 125 4.37 -5.64 12.80
N GLU A 126 4.04 -6.93 12.83
CA GLU A 126 4.93 -8.01 12.39
C GLU A 126 4.29 -8.73 11.19
N LEU A 127 4.90 -8.55 10.01
CA LEU A 127 4.56 -9.34 8.84
C LEU A 127 5.58 -10.46 8.69
N GLU A 128 5.24 -11.66 9.13
CA GLU A 128 6.06 -12.83 8.85
C GLU A 128 6.13 -13.08 7.34
N MET A 129 7.28 -13.59 6.88
CA MET A 129 7.48 -13.99 5.48
C MET A 129 6.42 -14.99 5.01
N THR A 130 5.97 -15.87 5.90
CA THR A 130 4.89 -16.84 5.67
C THR A 130 3.57 -16.17 5.28
N VAL A 131 3.18 -15.12 6.01
CA VAL A 131 1.96 -14.33 5.73
C VAL A 131 2.10 -13.63 4.38
N PHE A 132 3.26 -13.04 4.10
CA PHE A 132 3.53 -12.40 2.82
C PHE A 132 3.39 -13.37 1.64
N VAL A 133 3.99 -14.56 1.74
CA VAL A 133 3.90 -15.61 0.73
C VAL A 133 2.47 -16.02 0.49
N GLN A 134 1.69 -16.23 1.55
CA GLN A 134 0.27 -16.59 1.43
C GLN A 134 -0.53 -15.51 0.69
N LEU A 135 -0.26 -14.23 0.98
CA LEU A 135 -0.91 -13.10 0.28
C LEU A 135 -0.53 -13.07 -1.21
N ILE A 136 0.74 -13.28 -1.56
CA ILE A 136 1.15 -13.35 -2.97
C ILE A 136 0.49 -14.54 -3.67
N GLN A 137 0.53 -15.72 -3.05
CA GLN A 137 -0.03 -16.93 -3.63
C GLN A 137 -1.53 -16.78 -3.90
N LYS A 138 -2.27 -16.14 -2.98
CA LYS A 138 -3.68 -15.77 -3.15
C LYS A 138 -3.91 -14.95 -4.42
N HIS A 139 -2.98 -14.06 -4.77
CA HIS A 139 -3.11 -13.15 -5.92
C HIS A 139 -2.44 -13.64 -7.22
N THR A 140 -1.74 -14.78 -7.20
CA THR A 140 -0.92 -15.26 -8.33
C THR A 140 -1.20 -16.70 -8.76
N ARG A 141 -1.53 -17.63 -7.84
CA ARG A 141 -1.64 -19.07 -8.17
C ARG A 141 -3.00 -19.48 -8.72
N THR A 142 -4.10 -19.06 -8.09
CA THR A 142 -5.45 -19.52 -8.46
C THR A 142 -6.06 -18.65 -9.56
N ALA A 143 -5.83 -17.34 -9.48
CA ALA A 143 -6.20 -16.37 -10.50
C ALA A 143 -5.23 -15.18 -10.42
N LYS A 144 -4.64 -14.77 -11.55
CA LYS A 144 -3.71 -13.65 -11.59
C LYS A 144 -4.47 -12.35 -11.39
N THR A 145 -4.46 -11.87 -10.14
CA THR A 145 -5.08 -10.60 -9.75
C THR A 145 -4.06 -9.53 -9.45
N LEU A 146 -2.79 -9.89 -9.24
CA LEU A 146 -1.67 -8.94 -9.10
C LEU A 146 -0.97 -8.70 -10.46
N HIS A 147 -0.91 -7.44 -10.86
CA HIS A 147 -0.28 -6.99 -12.10
C HIS A 147 0.90 -6.06 -11.80
N PHE A 148 2.03 -6.32 -12.46
CA PHE A 148 3.25 -5.54 -12.33
C PHE A 148 3.41 -4.57 -13.50
N LEU A 149 4.20 -3.52 -13.29
CA LEU A 149 4.65 -2.66 -14.38
C LEU A 149 5.54 -3.44 -15.34
N GLU A 150 5.57 -2.98 -16.60
CA GLU A 150 6.57 -3.45 -17.54
C GLU A 150 7.98 -3.13 -17.02
N GLY A 151 8.87 -4.13 -17.03
CA GLY A 151 10.22 -4.01 -16.48
C GLY A 151 10.32 -4.02 -14.95
N SER A 152 9.25 -4.37 -14.24
CA SER A 152 9.23 -4.29 -12.77
C SER A 152 10.25 -5.21 -12.09
N SER A 153 11.10 -4.62 -11.23
CA SER A 153 12.04 -5.33 -10.35
C SER A 153 11.31 -6.30 -9.42
N LEU A 154 10.10 -5.95 -8.96
CA LEU A 154 9.29 -6.83 -8.09
C LEU A 154 8.96 -8.15 -8.77
N SER A 155 8.65 -8.13 -10.07
CA SER A 155 8.31 -9.36 -10.80
C SER A 155 9.48 -10.35 -10.78
N GLY A 156 10.71 -9.88 -11.03
CA GLY A 156 11.93 -10.70 -10.97
C GLY A 156 12.23 -11.19 -9.55
N CYS A 157 12.04 -10.35 -8.53
CA CYS A 157 12.20 -10.77 -7.14
C CYS A 157 11.26 -11.93 -6.77
N LEU A 158 10.01 -11.90 -7.24
CA LEU A 158 9.03 -12.95 -6.94
C LEU A 158 9.30 -14.26 -7.67
N THR A 159 9.75 -14.20 -8.94
CA THR A 159 10.13 -15.40 -9.69
C THR A 159 11.32 -16.13 -9.07
N ASN A 160 12.24 -15.38 -8.46
CA ASN A 160 13.46 -15.92 -7.86
C ASN A 160 13.30 -16.37 -6.40
N LEU A 161 12.13 -16.20 -5.79
CA LEU A 161 11.85 -16.68 -4.45
C LEU A 161 11.80 -18.22 -4.43
N GLN A 162 12.83 -18.85 -3.86
CA GLN A 162 12.82 -20.28 -3.61
C GLN A 162 12.11 -20.59 -2.28
N THR A 163 11.53 -21.77 -2.15
CA THR A 163 10.85 -22.21 -0.91
C THR A 163 11.76 -22.11 0.32
N GLU A 164 13.05 -22.35 0.15
CA GLU A 164 14.09 -22.26 1.18
C GLU A 164 14.32 -20.83 1.71
N ASP A 165 14.06 -19.80 0.89
CA ASP A 165 14.14 -18.39 1.33
C ASP A 165 12.99 -18.03 2.28
N LEU A 166 11.91 -18.83 2.29
CA LEU A 166 10.66 -18.54 3.00
C LEU A 166 10.66 -19.05 4.44
N GLU A 167 11.52 -20.02 4.77
CA GLU A 167 11.44 -20.77 6.04
C GLU A 167 12.22 -20.13 7.19
N ASN A 168 13.16 -19.20 6.93
CA ASN A 168 14.05 -18.68 7.98
C ASN A 168 14.43 -17.19 7.87
N ARG A 169 13.82 -16.41 6.95
CA ARG A 169 14.28 -15.04 6.67
C ARG A 169 13.27 -13.98 7.09
N GLN A 170 13.80 -12.93 7.72
CA GLN A 170 13.06 -11.70 8.02
C GLN A 170 12.78 -10.94 6.72
N LEU A 171 11.56 -10.44 6.56
CA LEU A 171 11.11 -9.77 5.35
C LEU A 171 11.94 -8.51 5.07
N GLU A 172 12.42 -7.83 6.11
CA GLU A 172 13.28 -6.64 6.04
C GLU A 172 14.60 -6.89 5.30
N GLN A 173 15.06 -8.14 5.23
CA GLN A 173 16.26 -8.50 4.46
C GLN A 173 16.00 -8.46 2.94
N TYR A 174 14.76 -8.23 2.51
CA TYR A 174 14.36 -8.16 1.11
C TYR A 174 13.53 -6.91 0.87
N PRO A 175 14.17 -5.74 0.70
CA PRO A 175 13.46 -4.47 0.61
C PRO A 175 12.31 -4.45 -0.43
N PRO A 176 12.45 -5.00 -1.66
CA PRO A 176 11.33 -5.05 -2.59
C PRO A 176 10.12 -5.85 -2.08
N LEU A 177 10.37 -7.02 -1.53
CA LEU A 177 9.34 -7.90 -0.97
C LEU A 177 8.70 -7.31 0.27
N CYS A 178 9.50 -6.65 1.11
CA CYS A 178 9.01 -5.93 2.28
C CYS A 178 8.06 -4.79 1.88
N ALA A 179 8.46 -3.92 0.95
CA ALA A 179 7.62 -2.83 0.47
C ALA A 179 6.28 -3.34 -0.11
N LEU A 180 6.32 -4.39 -0.93
CA LEU A 180 5.13 -5.02 -1.48
C LEU A 180 4.26 -5.66 -0.38
N GLY A 181 4.88 -6.39 0.55
CA GLY A 181 4.18 -7.10 1.62
C GLY A 181 3.45 -6.16 2.58
N LEU A 182 4.06 -5.02 2.88
CA LEU A 182 3.42 -3.95 3.63
C LEU A 182 2.16 -3.42 2.91
N CYS A 183 2.21 -3.23 1.59
CA CYS A 183 1.04 -2.82 0.80
C CYS A 183 -0.05 -3.89 0.82
N LEU A 184 0.30 -5.17 0.59
CA LEU A 184 -0.64 -6.29 0.58
C LEU A 184 -1.32 -6.47 1.95
N SER A 185 -0.55 -6.36 3.02
CA SER A 185 -1.06 -6.41 4.40
C SER A 185 -2.10 -5.32 4.67
N GLU A 186 -1.81 -4.09 4.26
CA GLU A 186 -2.74 -2.97 4.38
C GLU A 186 -3.99 -3.18 3.53
N MET A 187 -3.85 -3.75 2.34
CA MET A 187 -4.99 -4.07 1.48
C MET A 187 -5.92 -5.10 2.11
N GLU A 188 -5.37 -6.13 2.77
CA GLU A 188 -6.12 -7.23 3.35
C GLU A 188 -6.72 -6.88 4.74
N PHE A 189 -5.94 -6.23 5.59
CA PHE A 189 -6.27 -6.07 7.01
C PHE A 189 -6.80 -4.68 7.37
N ASN A 190 -6.46 -3.64 6.61
CA ASN A 190 -6.96 -2.30 6.90
C ASN A 190 -8.38 -2.11 6.37
N ARG A 191 -9.35 -2.51 7.21
CA ARG A 191 -10.79 -2.36 6.98
C ARG A 191 -11.34 -1.00 7.41
N GLU A 192 -10.51 -0.07 7.90
CA GLU A 192 -11.00 1.27 8.31
C GLU A 192 -11.51 2.11 7.12
N ALA A 193 -11.03 1.83 5.91
CA ALA A 193 -11.60 2.36 4.67
C ALA A 193 -13.04 1.86 4.40
N GLU A 194 -13.46 0.74 5.01
CA GLU A 194 -14.81 0.18 4.86
C GLU A 194 -15.76 0.62 5.97
N ARG A 195 -15.26 0.88 7.19
CA ARG A 195 -16.09 1.15 8.38
C ARG A 195 -16.44 2.62 8.62
N ASN A 196 -15.58 3.57 8.22
CA ASN A 196 -15.79 4.99 8.53
C ASN A 196 -17.00 5.63 7.81
N ASN A 197 -17.59 4.96 6.81
CA ASN A 197 -18.84 5.37 6.18
C ASN A 197 -20.12 4.76 6.80
N SER A 198 -20.00 3.68 7.57
CA SER A 198 -21.15 3.02 8.20
C SER A 198 -21.49 3.62 9.57
N TRP A 199 -20.46 3.87 10.40
CA TRP A 199 -20.66 4.37 11.77
C TRP A 199 -21.00 5.86 11.85
N SER A 200 -20.46 6.67 10.93
CA SER A 200 -20.79 8.09 10.83
C SER A 200 -22.23 8.35 10.36
N LYS A 201 -22.83 7.39 9.63
CA LYS A 201 -24.26 7.40 9.29
C LYS A 201 -25.13 6.95 10.46
N PHE A 202 -24.79 5.89 11.17
CA PHE A 202 -25.53 5.43 12.36
C PHE A 202 -25.57 6.48 13.49
N ALA A 203 -24.46 7.19 13.73
CA ALA A 203 -24.40 8.24 14.74
C ALA A 203 -25.21 9.50 14.37
N LYS A 204 -25.48 9.73 13.07
CA LYS A 204 -26.27 10.87 12.58
C LYS A 204 -27.76 10.57 12.45
N THR A 205 -28.16 9.29 12.40
CA THR A 205 -29.57 8.87 12.29
C THR A 205 -30.20 8.43 13.62
N LEU A 206 -29.43 8.37 14.72
CA LEU A 206 -29.99 8.12 16.04
C LEU A 206 -30.81 9.34 16.51
N PRO A 207 -32.09 9.17 16.86
CA PRO A 207 -32.86 10.20 17.54
C PRO A 207 -32.14 10.62 18.82
N LYS A 208 -32.08 11.92 19.10
CA LYS A 208 -31.45 12.52 20.30
C LYS A 208 -32.06 12.06 21.65
N CYS A 209 -32.94 11.07 21.67
CA CYS A 209 -33.69 10.65 22.85
C CYS A 209 -33.12 9.43 23.59
N LEU A 210 -31.90 8.95 23.27
CA LEU A 210 -31.32 7.75 23.90
C LEU A 210 -29.93 7.97 24.52
N VAL A 211 -29.61 9.19 24.94
CA VAL A 211 -28.46 9.45 25.83
C VAL A 211 -28.96 10.02 27.15
N SER A 212 -29.63 9.17 27.92
CA SER A 212 -29.78 9.34 29.37
C SER A 212 -30.16 7.99 29.96
N LEU A 213 -29.16 7.27 30.48
CA LEU A 213 -29.20 6.41 31.68
C LEU A 213 -27.76 6.02 32.02
#